data_AF-A0AB38B4N4-F1
#
_entry.id   AF-A0AB38B4N4-F1
#
_cell.length_a   1.000
_cell.length_b   1.000
_cell.length_c   1.000
_cell.angle_alpha   90.00
_cell.angle_beta   90.00
_cell.angle_gamma   90.00
#
_symmetry.space_group_name_H-M   'P 1'
#
loop_
_entity.id
_entity.type
_entity.pdbx_description
1 polymer ?
#
loop_
_entity_poly.entity_id
_entity_poly.type
_entity_poly.pdbx_seq_one_letter_code
_entity_poly.pdbx_strand_id
1 'polypeptide(L)'
;MPTSRGPAEGIDCTAQEVGADGGGAAADEPDAIDILTIEETIKRAHGVSRGQPPFSTLVDLEARLRGHLAVLGEPARKAADQMWHGGVEWHRHITRLDGIERQAAQELSPLPFTALIEVQLMVRDCQWLLDGYRENWR
;
A
#
# COMPACT_ATOMS: atom_id res chain seq x y z
N MET A 1 47.76 27.58 -17.33
CA MET A 1 49.20 27.53 -17.00
C MET A 1 49.43 28.47 -15.82
N PRO A 2 50.12 28.08 -14.73
CA PRO A 2 50.43 26.73 -14.25
C PRO A 2 50.22 26.49 -12.72
N THR A 3 50.23 25.21 -12.34
CA THR A 3 50.80 24.56 -11.11
C THR A 3 50.24 24.92 -9.73
N SER A 4 49.75 23.96 -8.93
CA SER A 4 50.47 22.84 -8.27
C SER A 4 49.39 21.88 -7.68
N ARG A 5 49.36 20.54 -7.77
CA ARG A 5 50.33 19.41 -7.79
C ARG A 5 50.88 18.95 -6.42
N GLY A 6 50.05 18.19 -5.70
CA GLY A 6 50.35 16.97 -4.89
C GLY A 6 51.31 17.07 -3.68
N PRO A 7 51.63 15.96 -2.96
CA PRO A 7 51.12 14.58 -3.09
C PRO A 7 50.85 13.84 -1.72
N ALA A 8 50.50 12.53 -1.85
CA ALA A 8 50.91 11.38 -0.99
C ALA A 8 50.33 11.22 0.44
N GLU A 9 50.11 10.04 1.02
CA GLU A 9 49.97 8.62 0.64
C GLU A 9 49.82 7.83 1.96
N GLY A 10 49.24 6.62 1.89
CA GLY A 10 49.38 5.54 2.88
C GLY A 10 48.42 5.64 4.07
N ILE A 11 47.70 4.59 4.49
CA ILE A 11 48.16 3.21 4.68
C ILE A 11 47.02 2.23 4.37
N ASP A 12 47.45 1.11 3.81
CA ASP A 12 46.75 -0.07 3.34
C ASP A 12 46.37 -1.05 4.50
N CYS A 13 45.47 -1.96 4.17
CA CYS A 13 45.43 -3.35 4.62
C CYS A 13 45.03 -3.66 6.08
N THR A 14 43.82 -4.22 6.24
CA THR A 14 43.69 -5.65 6.57
C THR A 14 42.34 -6.20 6.12
N ALA A 15 42.40 -7.28 5.34
CA ALA A 15 41.32 -8.22 5.14
C ALA A 15 40.93 -8.90 6.46
N GLN A 16 39.64 -9.16 6.65
CA GLN A 16 39.16 -10.23 7.51
C GLN A 16 37.91 -10.82 6.86
N GLU A 17 38.06 -12.00 6.27
CA GLU A 17 36.96 -12.83 5.81
C GLU A 17 36.39 -13.68 6.97
N VAL A 18 35.09 -13.96 6.80
CA VAL A 18 34.28 -15.12 7.21
C VAL A 18 34.18 -15.54 8.67
N GLY A 19 32.95 -15.43 9.17
CA GLY A 19 32.40 -16.21 10.28
C GLY A 19 30.90 -16.27 10.14
N ALA A 20 30.42 -17.27 9.41
CA ALA A 20 29.01 -17.63 9.34
C ALA A 20 28.56 -18.25 10.67
N ASP A 21 27.49 -17.71 11.24
CA ASP A 21 26.50 -18.45 12.01
C ASP A 21 25.23 -17.57 12.03
N GLY A 22 24.19 -17.91 11.29
CA GLY A 22 23.28 -18.95 11.77
C GLY A 22 22.11 -18.34 12.55
N GLY A 23 21.59 -17.20 12.11
CA GLY A 23 20.31 -16.65 12.58
C GLY A 23 19.38 -16.56 11.40
N GLY A 24 18.66 -17.63 11.11
CA GLY A 24 17.64 -17.65 10.07
C GLY A 24 16.64 -16.54 10.32
N ALA A 25 16.82 -15.41 9.63
CA ALA A 25 15.70 -14.61 9.19
C ALA A 25 14.83 -15.61 8.44
N ALA A 26 13.75 -16.05 9.09
CA ALA A 26 12.67 -16.72 8.42
C ALA A 26 12.47 -15.95 7.12
N ALA A 27 12.54 -16.65 5.99
CA ALA A 27 12.17 -16.09 4.72
C ALA A 27 10.80 -15.45 4.95
N ASP A 28 10.78 -14.13 5.04
CA ASP A 28 9.58 -13.33 4.85
C ASP A 28 9.14 -13.75 3.47
N GLU A 29 8.14 -14.64 3.41
CA GLU A 29 7.46 -14.94 2.16
C GLU A 29 7.03 -13.59 1.59
N PRO A 30 7.60 -13.10 0.47
CA PRO A 30 7.21 -11.82 -0.07
C PRO A 30 5.82 -11.88 -0.75
N ASP A 31 5.02 -12.90 -0.45
CA ASP A 31 3.72 -13.19 -1.07
C ASP A 31 2.52 -12.98 -0.14
N ALA A 32 2.75 -12.74 1.17
CA ALA A 32 1.67 -12.42 2.09
C ALA A 32 1.45 -10.90 2.10
N ILE A 33 0.27 -10.46 1.66
CA ILE A 33 -0.15 -9.06 1.77
C ILE A 33 0.03 -8.60 3.23
N ASP A 34 0.75 -7.50 3.46
CA ASP A 34 0.97 -6.95 4.80
C ASP A 34 -0.32 -6.33 5.38
N ILE A 35 -1.12 -7.19 5.99
CA ILE A 35 -2.40 -6.85 6.60
C ILE A 35 -2.23 -5.84 7.74
N LEU A 36 -1.15 -5.93 8.52
CA LEU A 36 -0.94 -5.06 9.67
C LEU A 36 -0.70 -3.62 9.21
N THR A 37 0.13 -3.42 8.18
CA THR A 37 0.37 -2.10 7.61
C THR A 37 -0.90 -1.48 7.00
N ILE A 38 -1.74 -2.29 6.35
CA ILE A 38 -3.04 -1.85 5.82
C ILE A 38 -3.96 -1.40 6.96
N GLU A 39 -4.09 -2.21 8.01
CA GLU A 39 -4.92 -1.87 9.18
C GLU A 39 -4.45 -0.60 9.88
N GLU A 40 -3.15 -0.44 10.08
CA GLU A 40 -2.58 0.75 10.69
C GLU A 40 -2.86 1.99 9.84
N THR A 41 -2.77 1.86 8.52
CA THR A 41 -3.12 2.94 7.58
C THR A 41 -4.60 3.31 7.69
N ILE A 42 -5.51 2.33 7.74
CA ILE A 42 -6.95 2.53 7.95
C ILE A 42 -7.21 3.21 9.29
N LYS A 43 -6.61 2.72 10.38
CA LYS A 43 -6.74 3.29 11.73
C LYS A 43 -6.26 4.76 11.77
N ARG A 44 -5.13 5.05 11.12
CA ARG A 44 -4.58 6.41 11.01
C ARG A 44 -5.51 7.33 10.24
N ALA A 45 -6.05 6.89 9.10
CA ALA A 45 -6.97 7.68 8.28
C ALA A 45 -8.30 7.98 9.01
N HIS A 46 -8.82 7.02 9.79
CA HIS A 46 -9.95 7.25 10.70
C HIS A 46 -9.64 8.28 11.77
N GLY A 47 -8.46 8.21 12.39
CA GLY A 47 -8.03 9.19 13.40
C GLY A 47 -7.92 10.60 12.83
N VAL A 48 -7.36 10.73 11.63
CA VAL A 48 -7.19 12.00 10.91
C VAL A 48 -8.53 12.67 10.60
N SER A 49 -9.57 11.91 10.27
CA SER A 49 -10.88 12.44 9.89
C SER A 49 -11.71 12.98 11.05
N ARG A 50 -11.31 12.70 12.29
CA ARG A 50 -11.92 13.29 13.49
C ARG A 50 -11.42 14.71 13.76
N GLY A 51 -10.40 15.18 13.03
CA GLY A 51 -9.87 16.54 13.10
C GLY A 51 -9.98 17.29 11.78
N GLN A 52 -9.24 18.39 11.66
CA GLN A 52 -9.07 19.14 10.42
C GLN A 52 -7.63 18.96 9.92
N PRO A 53 -7.34 17.87 9.17
CA PRO A 53 -5.98 17.61 8.73
C PRO A 53 -5.48 18.65 7.73
N PRO A 54 -4.16 18.90 7.69
CA PRO A 54 -3.58 19.64 6.58
C PRO A 54 -3.74 18.84 5.29
N PHE A 55 -3.93 19.56 4.18
CA PHE A 55 -4.15 18.93 2.86
C PHE A 55 -3.00 17.98 2.46
N SER A 56 -1.75 18.30 2.82
CA SER A 56 -0.61 17.40 2.58
C SER A 56 -0.78 16.02 3.24
N THR A 57 -1.38 15.96 4.43
CA THR A 57 -1.69 14.68 5.07
C THR A 57 -2.76 13.89 4.32
N LEU A 58 -3.72 14.56 3.68
CA LEU A 58 -4.72 13.89 2.85
C LEU A 58 -4.07 13.29 1.60
N VAL A 59 -3.15 14.02 0.96
CA VAL A 59 -2.37 13.52 -0.19
C VAL A 59 -1.53 12.30 0.21
N ASP A 60 -0.81 12.36 1.33
CA ASP A 60 0.01 11.23 1.81
C ASP A 60 -0.84 10.00 2.14
N LEU A 61 -2.02 10.20 2.73
CA LEU A 61 -2.95 9.11 3.06
C LEU A 61 -3.55 8.51 1.81
N GLU A 62 -3.96 9.33 0.86
CA GLU A 62 -4.50 8.91 -0.43
C GLU A 62 -3.48 8.05 -1.19
N ALA A 63 -2.21 8.45 -1.25
CA ALA A 63 -1.18 7.70 -1.97
C ALA A 63 -0.97 6.31 -1.35
N ARG A 64 -0.96 6.23 -0.01
CA ARG A 64 -0.86 4.96 0.72
C ARG A 64 -2.08 4.09 0.52
N LEU A 65 -3.28 4.67 0.60
CA LEU A 65 -4.54 3.93 0.42
C LEU A 65 -4.64 3.39 -1.00
N ARG A 66 -4.25 4.15 -2.03
CA ARG A 66 -4.19 3.62 -3.41
C ARG A 66 -3.24 2.43 -3.55
N GLY A 67 -2.06 2.50 -2.93
CA GLY A 67 -1.14 1.37 -2.89
C GLY A 67 -1.79 0.12 -2.30
N HIS A 68 -2.51 0.28 -1.18
CA HIS A 68 -3.24 -0.82 -0.53
C HIS A 68 -4.40 -1.35 -1.36
N LEU A 69 -5.16 -0.48 -2.03
CA LEU A 69 -6.24 -0.88 -2.95
C LEU A 69 -5.69 -1.70 -4.12
N ALA A 70 -4.54 -1.33 -4.68
CA ALA A 70 -3.91 -2.08 -5.76
C ALA A 70 -3.49 -3.49 -5.32
N VAL A 71 -2.85 -3.60 -4.14
CA VAL A 71 -2.40 -4.88 -3.59
C VAL A 71 -3.58 -5.79 -3.23
N LEU A 72 -4.63 -5.24 -2.63
CA LEU A 72 -5.83 -6.00 -2.25
C LEU A 72 -6.79 -6.27 -3.41
N GLY A 73 -6.74 -5.45 -4.47
CA GLY A 73 -7.61 -5.58 -5.63
C GLY A 73 -7.35 -6.86 -6.42
N GLU A 74 -6.08 -7.26 -6.59
CA GLU A 74 -5.71 -8.49 -7.30
C GLU A 74 -6.34 -9.77 -6.73
N PRO A 75 -6.20 -10.10 -5.43
CA PRO A 75 -6.83 -11.29 -4.87
C PRO A 75 -8.36 -11.22 -4.90
N ALA A 76 -8.94 -10.02 -4.77
CA ALA A 76 -10.39 -9.84 -4.89
C ALA A 76 -10.89 -10.15 -6.30
N ARG A 77 -10.17 -9.69 -7.33
CA ARG A 77 -10.46 -9.98 -8.73
C ARG A 77 -10.35 -11.48 -9.02
N LYS A 78 -9.28 -12.12 -8.55
CA LYS A 78 -9.05 -13.56 -8.68
C LYS A 78 -10.14 -14.38 -7.98
N ALA A 79 -10.70 -13.89 -6.88
CA ALA A 79 -11.82 -14.52 -6.22
C ALA A 79 -13.12 -14.36 -7.02
N ALA A 80 -13.39 -13.16 -7.53
CA ALA A 80 -14.54 -12.91 -8.39
C ALA A 80 -14.52 -13.81 -9.65
N ASP A 81 -13.35 -14.03 -10.26
CA ASP A 81 -13.18 -14.92 -11.42
C ASP A 81 -13.47 -16.41 -11.11
N GLN A 82 -13.47 -16.80 -9.83
CA GLN A 82 -13.83 -18.15 -9.38
C GLN A 82 -15.32 -18.27 -9.02
N MET A 83 -16.04 -17.15 -8.91
CA MET A 83 -17.47 -17.16 -8.64
C MET A 83 -18.27 -17.53 -9.89
N TRP A 84 -19.53 -17.91 -9.71
CA TRP A 84 -20.42 -18.19 -10.84
C TRP A 84 -20.77 -16.90 -11.61
N HIS A 85 -20.23 -16.79 -12.82
CA HIS A 85 -20.46 -15.67 -13.75
C HIS A 85 -21.92 -15.69 -14.23
N GLY A 86 -22.75 -14.84 -13.63
CA GLY A 86 -24.20 -14.78 -13.88
C GLY A 86 -25.04 -14.72 -12.61
N GLY A 87 -24.42 -14.89 -11.44
CA GLY A 87 -25.06 -14.62 -10.15
C GLY A 87 -25.08 -13.12 -9.82
N VAL A 88 -26.05 -12.72 -9.00
CA VAL A 88 -26.14 -11.35 -8.47
C VAL A 88 -24.90 -10.99 -7.63
N GLU A 89 -24.37 -11.94 -6.87
CA GLU A 89 -23.16 -11.74 -6.04
C GLU A 89 -21.92 -11.44 -6.90
N TRP A 90 -21.69 -12.22 -7.98
CA TRP A 90 -20.60 -11.95 -8.90
C TRP A 90 -20.73 -10.55 -9.54
N HIS A 91 -21.93 -10.19 -10.02
CA HIS A 91 -22.13 -8.89 -10.64
C HIS A 91 -21.93 -7.73 -9.66
N ARG A 92 -22.43 -7.87 -8.43
CA ARG A 92 -22.22 -6.90 -7.35
C ARG A 92 -20.74 -6.74 -7.03
N HIS A 93 -20.01 -7.85 -6.97
CA HIS A 93 -18.59 -7.88 -6.65
C HIS A 93 -17.76 -7.17 -7.72
N ILE A 94 -17.90 -7.56 -8.99
CA ILE A 94 -17.17 -6.95 -10.11
C ILE A 94 -17.53 -5.47 -10.25
N THR A 95 -18.82 -5.10 -10.16
CA THR A 95 -19.23 -3.69 -10.25
C THR A 95 -18.59 -2.84 -9.16
N ARG A 96 -18.44 -3.40 -7.94
CA ARG A 96 -17.75 -2.72 -6.85
C ARG A 96 -16.26 -2.60 -7.11
N LEU A 97 -15.59 -3.66 -7.55
CA LEU A 97 -14.16 -3.63 -7.91
C LEU A 97 -13.88 -2.59 -9.01
N ASP A 98 -14.67 -2.58 -10.07
CA ASP A 98 -14.53 -1.58 -11.14
C ASP A 98 -14.73 -0.14 -10.60
N GLY A 99 -15.63 0.03 -9.62
CA GLY A 99 -15.82 1.30 -8.93
C GLY A 99 -14.59 1.73 -8.14
N ILE A 100 -14.00 0.82 -7.38
CA ILE A 100 -12.78 1.03 -6.59
C ILE A 100 -11.61 1.37 -7.51
N GLU A 101 -11.40 0.61 -8.59
CA GLU A 101 -10.35 0.85 -9.57
C GLU A 101 -10.49 2.23 -10.22
N ARG A 102 -11.71 2.60 -10.65
CA ARG A 102 -11.98 3.93 -11.22
C ARG A 102 -11.76 5.06 -10.22
N GLN A 103 -12.11 4.88 -8.95
CA GLN A 103 -11.89 5.88 -7.91
C GLN A 103 -10.40 6.00 -7.59
N ALA A 104 -9.67 4.89 -7.50
CA ALA A 104 -8.23 4.87 -7.30
C ALA A 104 -7.48 5.51 -8.47
N ALA A 105 -7.99 5.46 -9.69
CA ALA A 105 -7.37 6.13 -10.84
C ALA A 105 -7.58 7.66 -10.89
N GLN A 106 -8.54 8.20 -10.14
CA GLN A 106 -8.82 9.64 -10.14
C GLN A 106 -7.87 10.39 -9.22
N GLU A 107 -7.40 11.56 -9.63
CA GLU A 107 -6.65 12.48 -8.77
C GLU A 107 -7.52 13.00 -7.62
N LEU A 108 -6.90 13.20 -6.46
CA LEU A 108 -7.59 13.77 -5.29
C LEU A 108 -8.07 15.19 -5.60
N SER A 109 -9.29 15.51 -5.16
CA SER A 109 -9.85 16.83 -5.31
C SER A 109 -8.95 17.90 -4.66
N PRO A 110 -8.77 19.08 -5.29
CA PRO A 110 -8.04 20.19 -4.66
C PRO A 110 -8.83 20.85 -3.51
N LEU A 111 -10.12 20.50 -3.35
CA LEU A 111 -10.98 21.03 -2.30
C LEU A 111 -10.83 20.19 -1.03
N PRO A 112 -10.38 20.76 0.11
CA PRO A 112 -10.05 19.97 1.31
C PRO A 112 -11.18 19.09 1.85
N PHE A 113 -12.43 19.58 1.79
CA PHE A 113 -13.58 18.81 2.26
C PHE A 113 -13.90 17.62 1.34
N THR A 114 -13.85 17.83 0.01
CA THR A 114 -14.05 16.77 -0.97
C THR A 114 -12.92 15.74 -0.88
N ALA A 115 -11.68 16.19 -0.78
CA ALA A 115 -10.51 15.33 -0.58
C ALA A 115 -10.63 14.45 0.68
N LEU A 116 -11.13 15.03 1.77
CA LEU A 116 -11.39 14.26 3.00
C LEU A 116 -12.43 13.16 2.77
N ILE A 117 -13.51 13.45 2.04
CA ILE A 117 -14.53 12.45 1.69
C ILE A 117 -13.93 11.35 0.81
N GLU A 118 -13.16 11.71 -0.21
CA GLU A 118 -12.50 10.75 -1.12
C GLU A 118 -11.56 9.81 -0.36
N VAL A 119 -10.74 10.35 0.56
CA VAL A 119 -9.90 9.54 1.46
C VAL A 119 -10.76 8.61 2.32
N GLN A 120 -11.89 9.09 2.85
CA GLN A 120 -12.79 8.25 3.67
C GLN A 120 -13.49 7.15 2.86
N LEU A 121 -13.82 7.40 1.60
CA LEU A 121 -14.32 6.37 0.69
C LEU A 121 -13.26 5.31 0.42
N MET A 122 -12.01 5.72 0.12
CA MET A 122 -10.89 4.79 -0.05
C MET A 122 -10.64 3.94 1.20
N VAL A 123 -10.77 4.50 2.40
CA VAL A 123 -10.68 3.74 3.66
C VAL A 123 -11.75 2.65 3.72
N ARG A 124 -13.00 2.96 3.37
CA ARG A 124 -14.10 1.99 3.35
C ARG A 124 -13.88 0.90 2.30
N ASP A 125 -13.30 1.25 1.16
CA ASP A 125 -12.96 0.30 0.11
C ASP A 125 -11.82 -0.64 0.53
N CYS A 126 -10.78 -0.10 1.17
CA CYS A 126 -9.73 -0.92 1.79
C CYS A 126 -10.30 -1.85 2.87
N GLN A 127 -11.21 -1.37 3.72
CA GLN A 127 -11.87 -2.20 4.73
C GLN A 127 -12.66 -3.33 4.09
N TRP A 128 -13.48 -3.03 3.08
CA TRP A 128 -14.27 -4.05 2.39
C TRP A 128 -13.38 -5.11 1.71
N LEU A 129 -12.28 -4.68 1.08
CA LEU A 129 -11.30 -5.59 0.48
C LEU A 129 -10.60 -6.46 1.53
N LEU A 130 -10.26 -5.86 2.67
CA LEU A 130 -9.57 -6.55 3.76
C LEU A 130 -10.47 -7.59 4.43
N ASP A 131 -11.73 -7.25 4.68
CA ASP A 131 -12.72 -8.16 5.25
C ASP A 131 -12.93 -9.36 4.32
N GLY A 132 -13.08 -9.10 3.02
CA GLY A 132 -13.18 -10.15 2.02
C GLY A 132 -11.93 -11.04 1.92
N TYR A 133 -10.74 -10.45 1.98
CA TYR A 133 -9.48 -11.20 2.02
C TYR A 133 -9.43 -12.15 3.24
N ARG A 134 -9.88 -11.70 4.41
CA ARG A 134 -9.95 -12.51 5.65
C ARG A 134 -10.96 -13.63 5.59
N GLU A 135 -12.11 -13.37 4.97
CA GLU A 135 -13.16 -14.36 4.75
C GLU A 135 -12.82 -15.32 3.60
N ASN A 136 -11.63 -15.14 2.98
CA ASN A 136 -11.18 -15.87 1.80
C ASN A 136 -12.22 -15.80 0.67
N TRP A 137 -12.89 -14.64 0.55
CA TRP A 137 -13.91 -14.34 -0.43
C TRP A 137 -14.99 -15.43 -0.60
N ARG A 138 -15.30 -16.15 0.50
CA ARG A 138 -16.35 -17.17 0.57
C ARG A 138 -17.74 -16.60 0.37
#